data_AF-A0A6B3D218-F1
#
_entry.id   AF-A0A6B3D218-F1
#
_cell.length_a   1.000
_cell.length_b   1.000
_cell.length_c   1.000
_cell.angle_alpha   90.00
_cell.angle_beta   90.00
_cell.angle_gamma   90.00
#
_symmetry.space_group_name_H-M   'P 1'
#
loop_
_entity.id
_entity.type
_entity.pdbx_description
1 polymer ?
#
loop_
_entity_poly.entity_id
_entity_poly.type
_entity_poly.pdbx_seq_one_letter_code
_entity_poly.pdbx_strand_id
1 'polypeptide(L)'
;MSRYSYCRILVTNITVEETRRLLGSLFDGAFERNTLTVGEMEIEVRRNPDAQSGGVEADDFVRWPVQIETEPVTLHGETTAVETVSRILESLWGVRAQAVAACDFEDELPWKGGIQRLRDSDDG
;
A
#
# COMPACT_ATOMS: atom_id res chain seq x y z
N MET A 1 6.21 -8.61 18.80
CA MET A 1 5.30 -8.24 17.71
C MET A 1 5.56 -9.20 16.58
N SER A 2 4.50 -9.67 15.91
CA SER A 2 4.62 -10.58 14.78
C SER A 2 5.14 -9.84 13.56
N ARG A 3 5.79 -10.56 12.64
CA ARG A 3 6.24 -10.03 11.35
C ARG A 3 5.09 -9.42 10.54
N TYR A 4 3.88 -9.96 10.73
CA TYR A 4 2.69 -9.64 9.94
C TYR A 4 1.79 -8.58 10.59
N SER A 5 2.23 -7.93 11.67
CA SER A 5 1.39 -7.03 12.45
C SER A 5 1.20 -5.63 11.84
N TYR A 6 1.99 -5.27 10.83
CA TYR A 6 1.90 -3.95 10.20
C TYR A 6 2.52 -3.98 8.82
N CYS A 7 1.90 -3.31 7.86
CA CYS A 7 2.57 -2.94 6.62
C CYS A 7 2.22 -1.53 6.18
N ARG A 8 3.24 -0.78 5.77
CA ARG A 8 3.08 0.53 5.13
C ARG A 8 3.29 0.40 3.64
N ILE A 9 2.40 0.99 2.85
CA ILE A 9 2.54 1.08 1.39
C ILE A 9 2.57 2.55 1.00
N LEU A 10 3.61 2.94 0.30
CA LEU A 10 3.80 4.29 -0.23
C LEU A 10 3.41 4.28 -1.69
N VAL A 11 2.64 5.29 -2.12
CA VAL A 11 2.01 5.30 -3.45
C VAL A 11 2.10 6.68 -4.11
N THR A 12 2.41 6.70 -5.41
CA THR A 12 2.38 7.90 -6.27
C THR A 12 1.61 7.65 -7.57
N ASN A 13 1.39 8.69 -8.37
CA ASN A 13 0.56 8.71 -9.58
C ASN A 13 -0.93 8.37 -9.33
N ILE A 14 -1.41 8.60 -8.12
CA ILE A 14 -2.81 8.48 -7.72
C ILE A 14 -3.07 9.36 -6.50
N THR A 15 -4.27 9.91 -6.36
CA THR A 15 -4.66 10.70 -5.18
C THR A 15 -5.21 9.82 -4.06
N VAL A 16 -5.22 10.34 -2.82
CA VAL A 16 -5.84 9.66 -1.65
C VAL A 16 -7.28 9.24 -1.94
N GLU A 17 -8.08 10.10 -2.58
CA GLU A 17 -9.50 9.82 -2.87
C GLU A 17 -9.67 8.75 -3.95
N GLU A 18 -8.79 8.72 -4.96
CA GLU A 18 -8.78 7.66 -5.97
C GLU A 18 -8.31 6.34 -5.38
N THR A 19 -7.29 6.35 -4.52
CA THR A 19 -6.85 5.15 -3.78
C THR A 19 -7.98 4.58 -2.93
N ARG A 20 -8.72 5.41 -2.18
CA ARG A 20 -9.87 4.94 -1.40
C ARG A 20 -10.96 4.33 -2.28
N ARG A 21 -11.29 4.97 -3.40
CA ARG A 21 -12.27 4.43 -4.35
C ARG A 21 -11.83 3.08 -4.93
N LEU A 22 -10.55 2.97 -5.29
CA LEU A 22 -9.97 1.74 -5.79
C LEU A 22 -10.05 0.62 -4.76
N LEU A 23 -9.59 0.86 -3.52
CA LEU A 23 -9.58 -0.16 -2.48
C LEU A 23 -11.00 -0.53 -2.01
N GLY A 24 -11.90 0.45 -1.94
CA GLY A 24 -13.32 0.18 -1.64
C GLY A 24 -13.94 -0.75 -2.69
N SER A 25 -13.66 -0.52 -3.97
CA SER A 25 -14.11 -1.41 -5.04
C SER A 25 -13.40 -2.77 -5.03
N LEU A 26 -12.12 -2.83 -4.67
CA LEU A 26 -11.34 -4.07 -4.64
C LEU A 26 -11.85 -5.06 -3.60
N PHE A 27 -12.31 -4.55 -2.46
CA PHE A 27 -12.76 -5.34 -1.31
C PHE A 27 -14.27 -5.31 -1.09
N ASP A 28 -15.02 -4.69 -2.01
CA ASP A 28 -16.48 -4.49 -1.88
C ASP A 28 -16.88 -3.88 -0.53
N GLY A 29 -16.12 -2.87 -0.10
CA GLY A 29 -16.26 -2.26 1.22
C GLY A 29 -16.29 -0.74 1.17
N ALA A 30 -16.79 -0.14 2.25
CA ALA A 30 -16.90 1.30 2.40
C ALA A 30 -15.87 1.84 3.39
N PHE A 31 -15.27 2.99 3.05
CA PHE A 31 -14.40 3.69 3.97
C PHE A 31 -15.21 4.45 5.01
N GLU A 32 -14.91 4.22 6.29
CA GLU A 32 -15.32 5.08 7.39
C GLU A 32 -14.18 6.05 7.68
N ARG A 33 -14.40 7.33 7.33
CA ARG A 33 -13.35 8.37 7.30
C ARG A 33 -12.19 7.99 6.39
N ASN A 34 -11.14 7.40 6.94
CA ASN A 34 -9.90 7.02 6.25
C ASN A 34 -9.64 5.52 6.32
N THR A 35 -10.49 4.76 7.03
CA THR A 35 -10.26 3.36 7.33
C THR A 35 -11.29 2.49 6.59
N LEU A 36 -10.81 1.39 6.04
CA LEU A 36 -11.61 0.32 5.45
C LEU A 36 -11.30 -0.97 6.23
N THR A 37 -12.34 -1.66 6.67
CA THR A 37 -12.20 -2.98 7.32
C THR A 37 -12.47 -4.08 6.31
N VAL A 38 -11.55 -5.04 6.20
CA VAL A 38 -11.63 -6.19 5.29
C VAL A 38 -11.39 -7.46 6.09
N GLY A 39 -12.46 -8.16 6.45
CA GLY A 39 -12.34 -9.31 7.36
C GLY A 39 -11.72 -8.89 8.69
N GLU A 40 -10.58 -9.47 9.04
CA GLU A 40 -9.80 -9.14 10.25
C GLU A 40 -8.59 -8.24 9.98
N MET A 41 -8.64 -7.46 8.89
CA MET A 41 -7.65 -6.45 8.54
C MET A 41 -8.29 -5.06 8.56
N GLU A 42 -7.55 -4.08 9.07
CA GLU A 42 -7.82 -2.66 8.89
C GLU A 42 -6.85 -2.08 7.87
N ILE A 43 -7.39 -1.23 7.00
CA ILE A 43 -6.65 -0.55 5.94
C ILE A 43 -6.92 0.95 6.09
N GLU A 44 -5.93 1.73 6.50
CA GLU A 44 -6.01 3.20 6.53
C GLU A 44 -5.37 3.79 5.27
N VAL A 45 -6.04 4.74 4.61
CA VAL A 45 -5.48 5.51 3.49
C VAL A 45 -5.43 6.99 3.85
N ARG A 46 -4.23 7.59 3.81
CA ARG A 46 -4.01 9.00 4.15
C ARG A 46 -2.98 9.66 3.24
N ARG A 47 -2.90 10.99 3.35
CA ARG A 47 -1.77 11.74 2.79
C ARG A 47 -0.51 11.37 3.57
N ASN A 48 0.57 11.07 2.87
CA ASN A 48 1.85 10.83 3.52
C ASN A 48 2.33 12.13 4.21
N PRO A 49 2.60 12.11 5.53
CA PRO A 49 3.11 13.28 6.24
C PRO A 49 4.50 13.72 5.76
N ASP A 50 5.30 12.80 5.23
CA ASP A 50 6.64 13.06 4.69
C ASP A 50 6.63 13.57 3.24
N ALA A 51 5.44 13.68 2.63
CA ALA A 51 5.30 14.19 1.28
C ALA A 51 5.71 15.66 1.20
N GLN A 52 6.65 15.96 0.31
CA GLN A 52 7.06 17.34 0.01
C GLN A 52 6.26 17.93 -1.15
N SER A 53 6.07 19.25 -1.13
CA SER A 53 5.50 19.98 -2.25
C SER A 53 6.56 20.19 -3.33
N GLY A 54 6.46 19.42 -4.41
CA GLY A 54 7.43 19.42 -5.52
C GLY A 54 7.46 18.03 -6.15
N GLY A 55 7.80 17.92 -7.44
CA GLY A 55 7.88 16.62 -8.11
C GLY A 55 8.76 15.65 -7.32
N VAL A 56 8.23 14.47 -7.03
CA VAL A 56 8.96 13.43 -6.28
C VAL A 56 9.65 12.54 -7.31
N GLU A 57 10.97 12.38 -7.18
CA GLU A 57 11.71 11.42 -8.00
C GLU A 57 11.23 9.99 -7.72
N ALA A 58 11.29 9.12 -8.72
CA ALA A 58 10.76 7.76 -8.62
C ALA A 58 11.43 6.95 -7.50
N ASP A 59 12.72 7.18 -7.24
CA ASP A 59 13.48 6.45 -6.21
C ASP A 59 13.30 6.97 -4.79
N ASP A 60 12.71 8.15 -4.59
CA ASP A 60 12.43 8.71 -3.27
C ASP A 60 10.99 8.38 -2.81
N PHE A 61 10.67 7.07 -2.83
CA PHE A 61 9.33 6.58 -2.51
C PHE A 61 8.87 6.95 -1.10
N VAL A 62 9.81 7.24 -0.18
CA VAL A 62 9.55 7.75 1.16
C VAL A 62 8.73 9.04 1.13
N ARG A 63 8.85 9.85 0.07
CA ARG A 63 8.15 11.13 -0.09
C ARG A 63 6.91 11.06 -0.98
N TRP A 64 6.52 9.87 -1.44
CA TRP A 64 5.34 9.75 -2.29
C TRP A 64 4.07 10.20 -1.57
N PRO A 65 3.10 10.81 -2.28
CA PRO A 65 2.04 11.61 -1.67
C PRO A 65 1.00 10.82 -0.88
N VAL A 66 0.82 9.53 -1.18
CA VAL A 66 -0.20 8.67 -0.57
C VAL A 66 0.48 7.61 0.28
N GLN A 67 -0.07 7.39 1.47
CA GLN A 67 0.33 6.33 2.37
C GLN A 67 -0.89 5.45 2.70
N ILE A 68 -0.70 4.14 2.61
CA ILE A 68 -1.64 3.12 3.05
C ILE A 68 -0.99 2.39 4.23
N GLU A 69 -1.72 2.17 5.30
CA GLU A 69 -1.30 1.34 6.44
C GLU A 69 -2.27 0.17 6.55
N THR A 70 -1.73 -1.04 6.72
CA THR A 70 -2.52 -2.26 6.92
C THR A 70 -2.12 -2.92 8.23
N GLU A 71 -3.10 -3.22 9.06
CA GLU A 71 -2.90 -3.84 10.38
C GLU A 71 -3.95 -4.92 10.60
N PRO A 72 -3.58 -6.11 11.11
CA PRO A 72 -4.55 -7.10 11.54
C PRO A 72 -5.20 -6.67 12.86
N VAL A 73 -6.53 -6.79 12.95
CA VAL A 73 -7.27 -6.49 14.19
C VAL A 73 -7.23 -7.65 15.18
N THR A 74 -6.86 -8.85 14.74
CA THR A 74 -6.69 -10.04 15.55
C THR A 74 -5.43 -10.81 15.15
N LEU A 75 -4.98 -11.73 16.01
CA LEU A 75 -3.89 -12.65 15.67
C LEU A 75 -4.20 -13.54 14.46
N HIS A 76 -5.47 -13.78 14.15
CA HIS A 76 -5.84 -14.57 12.96
C HIS A 76 -5.71 -13.75 11.67
N GLY A 77 -5.94 -12.43 11.74
CA GLY A 77 -5.70 -11.51 10.62
C GLY A 77 -4.26 -11.52 10.11
N GLU A 78 -3.28 -11.84 10.96
CA GLU A 78 -1.88 -12.01 10.53
C GLU A 78 -1.72 -13.04 9.40
N THR A 79 -2.58 -14.07 9.37
CA THR A 79 -2.53 -15.12 8.34
C THR A 79 -2.96 -14.65 6.96
N THR A 80 -3.69 -13.53 6.88
CA THR A 80 -4.20 -12.96 5.63
C THR A 80 -3.46 -11.68 5.22
N ALA A 81 -2.48 -11.24 6.02
CA ALA A 81 -1.74 -10.00 5.78
C ALA A 81 -1.00 -10.01 4.42
N VAL A 82 -0.26 -11.10 4.12
CA VAL A 82 0.48 -11.24 2.86
C VAL A 82 -0.48 -11.19 1.66
N GLU A 83 -1.58 -11.93 1.71
CA GLU A 83 -2.58 -11.95 0.64
C GLU A 83 -3.22 -10.57 0.44
N THR A 84 -3.63 -9.93 1.53
CA THR A 84 -4.31 -8.63 1.52
C THR A 84 -3.39 -7.56 0.93
N VAL A 85 -2.15 -7.46 1.40
CA VAL A 85 -1.17 -6.49 0.91
C VAL A 85 -0.79 -6.77 -0.55
N SER A 86 -0.66 -8.04 -0.94
CA SER A 86 -0.38 -8.41 -2.33
C SER A 86 -1.48 -7.92 -3.28
N ARG A 87 -2.75 -8.14 -2.92
CA ARG A 87 -3.90 -7.68 -3.72
C ARG A 87 -3.96 -6.16 -3.84
N ILE A 88 -3.61 -5.43 -2.77
CA ILE A 88 -3.53 -3.96 -2.81
C ILE A 88 -2.46 -3.50 -3.80
N LEU A 89 -1.25 -4.06 -3.72
CA LEU A 89 -0.14 -3.72 -4.60
C LEU A 89 -0.48 -3.98 -6.08
N GLU A 90 -1.01 -5.16 -6.38
CA GLU A 90 -1.38 -5.54 -7.75
C GLU A 90 -2.50 -4.65 -8.32
N SER A 91 -3.48 -4.29 -7.49
CA SER A 91 -4.56 -3.37 -7.89
C SER A 91 -4.02 -1.97 -8.20
N LEU A 92 -3.09 -1.45 -7.39
CA LEU A 92 -2.44 -0.16 -7.62
C LEU A 92 -1.62 -0.17 -8.92
N TRP A 93 -0.80 -1.19 -9.14
CA TRP A 93 -0.04 -1.32 -10.38
C TRP A 93 -0.95 -1.50 -11.61
N GLY A 94 -2.10 -2.15 -11.46
CA GLY A 94 -3.11 -2.31 -12.51
C GLY A 94 -3.68 -0.99 -13.02
N VAL A 95 -3.74 0.05 -12.18
CA VAL A 95 -4.15 1.41 -12.56
C VAL A 95 -2.96 2.32 -12.89
N ARG A 96 -1.76 1.75 -13.10
CA ARG A 96 -0.49 2.46 -13.36
C ARG A 96 -0.02 3.39 -12.24
N ALA A 97 -0.55 3.22 -11.02
CA ALA A 97 0.06 3.83 -9.85
C ALA A 97 1.38 3.11 -9.53
N GLN A 98 2.36 3.85 -9.03
CA GLN A 98 3.56 3.25 -8.45
C GLN A 98 3.29 3.02 -6.96
N ALA A 99 3.65 1.84 -6.46
CA ALA A 99 3.41 1.44 -5.08
C ALA A 99 4.57 0.59 -4.56
N VAL A 100 5.03 0.89 -3.35
CA VAL A 100 6.09 0.16 -2.63
C VAL A 100 5.63 -0.12 -1.20
N ALA A 101 5.62 -1.39 -0.81
CA ALA A 101 5.43 -1.83 0.56
C ALA A 101 6.76 -1.80 1.31
N ALA A 102 6.74 -1.24 2.52
CA ALA A 102 7.86 -1.19 3.46
C ALA A 102 7.39 -1.84 4.77
N CYS A 103 7.66 -3.14 4.90
CA CYS A 103 7.28 -3.94 6.05
C CYS A 103 8.11 -5.22 6.17
N ASP A 104 8.05 -5.89 7.33
CA ASP A 104 8.98 -6.97 7.64
C ASP A 104 8.80 -8.22 6.75
N PHE A 105 7.68 -8.34 6.02
CA PHE A 105 7.37 -9.45 5.10
C PHE A 105 7.44 -9.05 3.62
N GLU A 106 8.18 -7.99 3.29
CA GLU A 106 8.33 -7.51 1.91
C GLU A 106 8.84 -8.58 0.93
N ASP A 107 9.72 -9.49 1.35
CA ASP A 107 10.23 -10.61 0.54
C ASP A 107 9.19 -11.68 0.19
N GLU A 108 8.07 -11.73 0.91
CA GLU A 108 6.94 -12.60 0.59
C GLU A 108 5.95 -11.94 -0.38
N LEU A 109 6.06 -10.61 -0.56
CA LEU A 109 5.20 -9.84 -1.43
C LEU A 109 5.69 -9.87 -2.89
N PRO A 110 4.77 -9.70 -3.86
CA PRO A 110 5.13 -9.55 -5.27
C PRO A 110 6.22 -8.49 -5.47
N TRP A 111 7.24 -8.82 -6.26
CA TRP A 111 8.36 -7.92 -6.58
C TRP A 111 9.10 -7.37 -5.34
N LYS A 112 9.14 -8.14 -4.26
CA LYS A 112 9.66 -7.73 -2.94
C LYS A 112 9.00 -6.45 -2.43
N GLY A 113 7.67 -6.45 -2.42
CA GLY A 113 6.89 -5.28 -2.06
C GLY A 113 6.89 -4.16 -3.12
N GLY A 114 7.36 -4.42 -4.35
CA GLY A 114 7.41 -3.43 -5.43
C GLY A 114 8.74 -2.73 -5.62
N ILE A 115 9.70 -2.89 -4.70
CA ILE A 115 11.03 -2.26 -4.83
C ILE A 115 11.77 -2.71 -6.10
N GLN A 116 11.55 -3.96 -6.53
CA GLN A 116 12.15 -4.46 -7.77
C GLN A 116 11.53 -3.84 -9.03
N ARG A 117 10.29 -3.33 -8.97
CA ARG A 117 9.64 -2.66 -10.10
C ARG A 117 10.19 -1.26 -10.36
N LEU A 118 10.68 -0.58 -9.32
CA LEU A 118 11.33 0.72 -9.47
C LEU A 118 12.67 0.59 -10.18
N ARG A 119 13.47 -0.41 -9.80
CA ARG A 119 14.80 -0.66 -10.37
C ARG A 119 14.78 -1.05 -11.85
N ASP A 120 13.68 -1.64 -12.32
CA ASP A 120 13.50 -2.02 -13.73
C ASP A 120 13.08 -0.82 -14.60
N SER A 121 12.60 0.27 -14.00
CA SER A 121 12.12 1.47 -14.70
C SER A 121 13.25 2.45 -15.08
N ASP A 122 14.49 2.21 -14.62
CA ASP A 122 15.65 3.10 -14.79
C ASP A 122 16.53 2.77 -16.02
N ASP A 123 16.17 1.74 -16.80
CA ASP A 123 16.88 1.30 -18.02
C ASP A 123 16.19 1.79 -19.33
N GLY A 124 15.58 2.99 -19.30
CA GLY A 124 14.81 3.57 -20.41
C GLY A 124 15.38 4.86 -20.98
#